data_AF-A0A956EGK7-F1
#
_entry.id   AF-A0A956EGK7-F1
#
_cell.length_a   1.000
_cell.length_b   1.000
_cell.length_c   1.000
_cell.angle_alpha   90.00
_cell.angle_beta   90.00
_cell.angle_gamma   90.00
#
_symmetry.space_group_name_H-M   'P 1'
#
loop_
_entity.id
_entity.type
_entity.pdbx_description
1 polymer ?
#
loop_
_entity_poly.entity_id
_entity_poly.type
_entity_poly.pdbx_seq_one_letter_code
_entity_poly.pdbx_strand_id
1 'polypeptide(L)'
;AHARIFAEIERKPPAVQKIFRWAIAVGRARVRRRLAGQAPAPLLELQARLADRLVYRKIKAAFGGRIREMLTGAAPTNIEILEFFWGVGLPIYECYGMTEATVVTHINHPGATRLGSVGRPLAGLSCRIAEDGEILMRSEWVFHGYLKDPEASAATVVDGWLHSGDIGEIDGDGYLYIKDRKKHLIITAGGKNLAPANIEGAIKAQDPLISHVHAHGDRRPYVAAVVAPSPLETLDYGRDRGLLSADEVAERTRELMHNPSARSPALAAAMARVVVDPELRRRIQAAVGRGNRELAHVEQVRRFVILDRDFSQEEGEMTPTMKVKRAELERKLERTFDRIYDEPGFALEPT
;
A
#
# COMPACT_ATOMS: atom_id res chain seq x y z
N ALA A 1 0.48 7.91 9.50
CA ALA A 1 0.90 9.33 9.64
C ALA A 1 0.47 10.19 8.45
N HIS A 2 0.85 9.82 7.22
CA HIS A 2 0.49 10.56 6.00
C HIS A 2 -1.02 10.92 5.91
N ALA A 3 -1.90 9.92 5.95
CA ALA A 3 -3.35 10.12 5.87
C ALA A 3 -3.88 11.11 6.91
N ARG A 4 -3.45 10.97 8.18
CA ARG A 4 -3.84 11.88 9.28
C ARG A 4 -3.44 13.33 9.02
N ILE A 5 -2.26 13.57 8.43
CA ILE A 5 -1.83 14.93 8.08
C ILE A 5 -2.78 15.55 7.05
N PHE A 6 -3.13 14.79 6.01
CA PHE A 6 -4.04 15.26 4.97
C PHE A 6 -5.45 15.53 5.53
N ALA A 7 -5.99 14.61 6.32
CA ALA A 7 -7.28 14.78 6.99
C ALA A 7 -7.31 16.02 7.91
N GLU A 8 -6.22 16.31 8.63
CA GLU A 8 -6.15 17.52 9.45
C GLU A 8 -6.14 18.80 8.59
N ILE A 9 -5.44 18.78 7.45
CA ILE A 9 -5.38 19.92 6.54
C ILE A 9 -6.73 20.20 5.88
N GLU A 10 -7.49 19.16 5.53
CA GLU A 10 -8.84 19.31 4.97
C GLU A 10 -9.80 20.05 5.91
N ARG A 11 -9.58 19.94 7.22
CA ARG A 11 -10.34 20.67 8.26
C ARG A 11 -9.87 22.12 8.47
N LYS A 12 -8.80 22.57 7.81
CA LYS A 12 -8.29 23.96 7.90
C LYS A 12 -8.92 24.86 6.83
N PRO A 13 -8.88 26.20 7.00
CA PRO A 13 -9.41 27.14 6.02
C PRO A 13 -8.81 26.94 4.60
N PRO A 14 -9.55 27.25 3.52
CA PRO A 14 -9.10 27.03 2.14
C PRO A 14 -7.74 27.65 1.80
N ALA A 15 -7.41 28.80 2.40
CA ALA A 15 -6.11 29.44 2.24
C ALA A 15 -4.95 28.55 2.75
N VAL A 16 -5.13 27.88 3.90
CA VAL A 16 -4.13 26.96 4.47
C VAL A 16 -3.99 25.72 3.59
N GLN A 17 -5.10 25.18 3.10
CA GLN A 17 -5.08 24.05 2.17
C GLN A 17 -4.32 24.38 0.89
N LYS A 18 -4.54 25.58 0.32
CA LYS A 18 -3.84 26.04 -0.88
C LYS A 18 -2.32 26.16 -0.66
N ILE A 19 -1.91 26.72 0.48
CA ILE A 19 -0.50 26.81 0.87
C ILE A 19 0.09 25.40 1.03
N PHE A 20 -0.63 24.48 1.68
CA PHE A 20 -0.18 23.11 1.86
C PHE A 20 0.01 22.39 0.52
N ARG A 21 -0.99 22.43 -0.37
CA ARG A 21 -0.91 21.81 -1.71
C ARG A 21 0.25 22.38 -2.53
N TRP A 22 0.44 23.71 -2.50
CA TRP A 22 1.59 24.36 -3.13
C TRP A 22 2.92 23.84 -2.55
N ALA A 23 3.04 23.77 -1.22
CA ALA A 23 4.23 23.26 -0.57
C ALA A 23 4.52 21.78 -0.95
N ILE A 24 3.50 20.93 -1.06
CA ILE A 24 3.69 19.54 -1.50
C ILE A 24 4.15 19.47 -2.96
N ALA A 25 3.58 20.29 -3.84
CA ALA A 25 4.02 20.37 -5.23
C ALA A 25 5.49 20.81 -5.36
N VAL A 26 5.91 21.83 -4.60
CA VAL A 26 7.31 22.28 -4.52
C VAL A 26 8.23 21.14 -4.05
N GLY A 27 7.81 20.42 -3.00
CA GLY A 27 8.54 19.28 -2.46
C GLY A 27 8.73 18.18 -3.51
N ARG A 28 7.65 17.73 -4.16
CA ARG A 28 7.69 16.73 -5.23
C ARG A 28 8.60 17.16 -6.38
N ALA A 29 8.49 18.40 -6.84
CA ALA A 29 9.34 18.92 -7.92
C ALA A 29 10.83 18.92 -7.55
N ARG A 30 11.16 19.27 -6.30
CA ARG A 30 12.53 19.26 -5.79
C ARG A 30 13.09 17.84 -5.68
N VAL A 31 12.29 16.90 -5.19
CA VAL A 31 12.67 15.48 -5.06
C VAL A 31 12.94 14.87 -6.43
N ARG A 32 12.04 15.05 -7.40
CA ARG A 32 12.22 14.51 -8.77
C ARG A 32 13.51 14.99 -9.41
N ARG A 33 13.84 16.28 -9.29
CA ARG A 33 15.13 16.80 -9.78
C ARG A 33 16.32 16.17 -9.08
N ARG A 34 16.28 16.11 -7.75
CA ARG A 34 17.37 15.53 -6.95
C ARG A 34 17.62 14.06 -7.31
N LEU A 35 16.57 13.27 -7.47
CA LEU A 35 16.66 11.85 -7.84
C LEU A 35 17.10 11.65 -9.29
N ALA A 36 16.83 12.61 -10.17
CA ALA A 36 17.37 12.63 -11.53
C ALA A 36 18.84 13.10 -11.60
N GLY A 37 19.52 13.32 -10.47
CA GLY A 37 20.88 13.84 -10.42
C GLY A 37 20.99 15.33 -10.83
N GLN A 38 19.88 16.05 -10.88
CA GLN A 38 19.82 17.45 -11.31
C GLN A 38 19.78 18.39 -10.10
N ALA A 39 20.56 19.47 -10.17
CA ALA A 39 20.47 20.55 -9.18
C ALA A 39 19.07 21.22 -9.26
N PRO A 40 18.42 21.51 -8.12
CA PRO A 40 17.20 22.32 -8.11
C PRO A 40 17.47 23.71 -8.69
N ALA A 41 16.54 24.22 -9.50
CA ALA A 41 16.62 25.59 -10.00
C ALA A 41 16.61 26.60 -8.82
N PRO A 42 17.30 27.76 -8.90
CA PRO A 42 17.37 28.72 -7.79
C PRO A 42 16.00 29.16 -7.26
N LEU A 43 15.02 29.37 -8.15
CA LEU A 43 13.65 29.71 -7.77
C LEU A 43 12.97 28.58 -6.98
N LEU A 44 13.18 27.33 -7.39
CA LEU A 44 12.62 26.17 -6.71
C LEU A 44 13.22 26.01 -5.30
N GLU A 45 14.51 26.31 -5.14
CA GLU A 45 15.16 26.29 -3.83
C GLU A 45 14.63 27.41 -2.91
N LEU A 46 14.38 28.61 -3.45
CA LEU A 46 13.73 29.69 -2.69
C LEU A 46 12.30 29.31 -2.27
N GLN A 47 11.52 28.73 -3.18
CA GLN A 47 10.18 28.21 -2.87
C GLN A 47 10.24 27.13 -1.79
N ALA A 48 11.21 26.22 -1.86
CA ALA A 48 11.40 25.16 -0.87
C ALA A 48 11.74 25.73 0.51
N ARG A 49 12.56 26.78 0.60
CA ARG A 49 12.85 27.48 1.88
C ARG A 49 11.60 28.13 2.47
N LEU A 50 10.77 28.73 1.63
CA LEU A 50 9.50 29.31 2.07
C LEU A 50 8.51 28.21 2.52
N ALA A 51 8.41 27.13 1.76
CA ALA A 51 7.60 25.96 2.10
C ALA A 51 8.06 25.30 3.41
N ASP A 52 9.36 25.27 3.67
CA ASP A 52 9.91 24.78 4.94
C ASP A 52 9.40 25.58 6.13
N ARG A 53 9.49 26.91 6.05
CA ARG A 53 9.05 27.82 7.11
C ARG A 53 7.54 27.75 7.36
N LEU A 54 6.75 27.64 6.29
CA LEU A 54 5.28 27.69 6.38
C LEU A 54 4.66 26.34 6.75
N VAL A 55 5.22 25.25 6.23
CA VAL A 55 4.61 23.91 6.25
C VAL A 55 5.57 22.85 6.81
N TYR A 56 6.72 22.61 6.17
CA TYR A 56 7.52 21.41 6.48
C TYR A 56 8.05 21.39 7.92
N ARG A 57 8.42 22.55 8.49
CA ARG A 57 8.89 22.65 9.87
C ARG A 57 7.85 22.18 10.87
N LYS A 58 6.56 22.44 10.63
CA LYS A 58 5.45 21.98 11.48
C LYS A 58 5.26 20.47 11.38
N ILE A 59 5.36 19.92 10.17
CA ILE A 59 5.32 18.47 9.95
C ILE A 59 6.50 17.82 10.68
N LYS A 60 7.74 18.30 10.47
CA LYS A 60 8.93 17.81 11.17
C LYS A 60 8.81 17.88 12.70
N ALA A 61 8.23 18.97 13.23
CA ALA A 61 7.99 19.11 14.66
C ALA A 61 7.01 18.06 15.21
N ALA A 62 5.99 17.65 14.44
CA ALA A 62 5.08 16.57 14.81
C ALA A 62 5.79 15.20 14.95
N PHE A 63 6.93 15.03 14.29
CA PHE A 63 7.82 13.85 14.42
C PHE A 63 8.96 14.09 15.44
N GLY A 64 8.88 15.12 16.28
CA GLY A 64 9.88 15.43 17.32
C GLY A 64 11.06 16.28 16.85
N GLY A 65 11.08 16.73 15.59
CA GLY A 65 11.99 17.76 15.06
C GLY A 65 13.46 17.37 14.89
N ARG A 66 13.87 16.18 15.37
CA ARG A 66 15.27 15.69 15.31
C ARG A 66 15.48 14.48 14.39
N ILE A 67 14.42 13.96 13.77
CA ILE A 67 14.54 12.88 12.79
C ILE A 67 15.32 13.39 11.58
N ARG A 68 16.31 12.59 11.16
CA ARG A 68 17.13 12.85 9.97
C ARG A 68 16.73 11.96 8.81
N GLU A 69 16.44 10.70 9.12
CA GLU A 69 16.17 9.63 8.16
C GLU A 69 15.16 8.67 8.78
N MET A 70 14.33 8.05 7.93
CA MET A 70 13.38 7.04 8.32
C MET A 70 13.60 5.81 7.44
N LEU A 71 13.35 4.62 7.99
CA LEU A 71 13.42 3.38 7.24
C LEU A 71 12.04 2.73 7.23
N THR A 72 11.66 2.14 6.11
CA THR A 72 10.47 1.31 5.99
C THR A 72 10.83 -0.01 5.30
N GLY A 73 10.11 -1.06 5.66
CA GLY A 73 10.29 -2.38 5.10
C GLY A 73 9.08 -3.26 5.42
N ALA A 74 9.25 -4.56 5.23
CA ALA A 74 8.23 -5.60 5.39
C ALA A 74 7.06 -5.53 4.38
N ALA A 75 6.56 -4.37 3.98
CA ALA A 75 5.50 -4.23 2.97
C ALA A 75 5.83 -3.14 1.95
N PRO A 76 5.35 -3.26 0.70
CA PRO A 76 5.49 -2.21 -0.31
C PRO A 76 4.91 -0.88 0.19
N THR A 77 5.62 0.23 -0.05
CA THR A 77 5.13 1.57 0.27
C THR A 77 4.73 2.30 -1.01
N ASN A 78 3.58 2.98 -1.01
CA ASN A 78 3.16 3.78 -2.15
C ASN A 78 4.17 4.91 -2.41
N ILE A 79 4.61 5.03 -3.67
CA ILE A 79 5.62 6.01 -4.11
C ILE A 79 5.23 7.46 -3.77
N GLU A 80 3.94 7.80 -3.78
CA GLU A 80 3.47 9.14 -3.44
C GLU A 80 3.74 9.51 -1.98
N ILE A 81 3.66 8.53 -1.07
CA ILE A 81 3.98 8.72 0.34
C ILE A 81 5.47 8.99 0.48
N LEU A 82 6.31 8.24 -0.25
CA LEU A 82 7.76 8.43 -0.25
C LEU A 82 8.13 9.81 -0.81
N GLU A 83 7.57 10.20 -1.95
CA GLU A 83 7.76 11.53 -2.56
C GLU A 83 7.36 12.65 -1.59
N PHE A 84 6.24 12.50 -0.89
CA PHE A 84 5.78 13.46 0.11
C PHE A 84 6.81 13.65 1.24
N PHE A 85 7.24 12.55 1.87
CA PHE A 85 8.15 12.62 3.02
C PHE A 85 9.55 13.09 2.62
N TRP A 86 10.04 12.67 1.45
CA TRP A 86 11.25 13.22 0.86
C TRP A 86 11.12 14.73 0.60
N GLY A 87 9.98 15.19 0.09
CA GLY A 87 9.72 16.61 -0.18
C GLY A 87 9.71 17.48 1.07
N VAL A 88 9.19 16.95 2.18
CA VAL A 88 9.19 17.58 3.51
C VAL A 88 10.59 17.63 4.14
N GLY A 89 11.54 16.84 3.64
CA GLY A 89 12.88 16.72 4.21
C GLY A 89 12.96 15.71 5.36
N LEU A 90 12.10 14.69 5.34
CA LEU A 90 12.15 13.51 6.19
C LEU A 90 12.23 12.27 5.28
N PRO A 91 13.36 12.00 4.61
CA PRO A 91 13.44 10.92 3.65
C PRO A 91 13.12 9.57 4.31
N ILE A 92 12.21 8.82 3.67
CA ILE A 92 11.96 7.41 3.98
C ILE A 92 12.77 6.59 2.98
N TYR A 93 13.59 5.69 3.50
CA TYR A 93 14.34 4.72 2.72
C TYR A 93 13.68 3.36 2.81
N GLU A 94 13.31 2.80 1.67
CA GLU A 94 12.79 1.44 1.60
C GLU A 94 13.93 0.42 1.69
N CYS A 95 13.71 -0.63 2.46
CA CYS A 95 14.55 -1.82 2.51
C CYS A 95 13.71 -3.09 2.32
N TYR A 96 14.38 -4.12 1.82
CA TYR A 96 13.83 -5.45 1.65
C TYR A 96 14.67 -6.47 2.39
N GLY A 97 13.99 -7.49 2.89
CA GLY A 97 14.59 -8.69 3.44
C GLY A 97 13.55 -9.56 4.10
N MET A 98 14.03 -10.65 4.68
CA MET A 98 13.21 -11.71 5.26
C MET A 98 13.99 -12.43 6.35
N THR A 99 13.30 -13.21 7.17
CA THR A 99 13.91 -13.95 8.29
C THR A 99 15.00 -14.90 7.79
N GLU A 100 14.73 -15.60 6.70
CA GLU A 100 15.63 -16.57 6.06
C GLU A 100 16.92 -15.93 5.51
N ALA A 101 16.92 -14.60 5.34
CA ALA A 101 18.06 -13.83 4.87
C ALA A 101 18.60 -12.87 5.94
N THR A 102 18.35 -13.13 7.22
CA THR A 102 18.81 -12.31 8.36
C THR A 102 18.46 -10.82 8.19
N VAL A 103 17.15 -10.56 8.08
CA VAL A 103 16.50 -9.24 8.17
C VAL A 103 16.60 -8.34 6.93
N VAL A 104 17.80 -7.93 6.49
CA VAL A 104 17.95 -6.97 5.38
C VAL A 104 18.86 -7.54 4.30
N THR A 105 18.42 -7.44 3.05
CA THR A 105 19.16 -7.87 1.87
C THR A 105 19.38 -6.72 0.89
N HIS A 106 18.42 -5.81 0.77
CA HIS A 106 18.50 -4.63 -0.10
C HIS A 106 18.06 -3.38 0.66
N ILE A 107 18.69 -2.25 0.35
CA ILE A 107 18.38 -0.97 1.01
C ILE A 107 18.64 0.24 0.11
N ASN A 108 17.70 1.18 0.08
CA ASN A 108 17.99 2.54 -0.36
C ASN A 108 18.75 3.29 0.74
N HIS A 109 19.74 4.09 0.39
CA HIS A 109 20.50 4.86 1.36
C HIS A 109 20.89 6.23 0.81
N PRO A 110 21.35 7.18 1.66
CA PRO A 110 21.76 8.50 1.21
C PRO A 110 22.78 8.43 0.08
N GLY A 111 22.46 9.07 -1.05
CA GLY A 111 23.31 9.09 -2.25
C GLY A 111 23.04 7.97 -3.26
N ALA A 112 22.33 6.91 -2.89
CA ALA A 112 21.92 5.84 -3.78
C ALA A 112 20.48 5.41 -3.46
N THR A 113 19.53 6.17 -4.00
CA THR A 113 18.10 5.94 -3.80
C THR A 113 17.36 5.99 -5.13
N ARG A 114 16.44 5.05 -5.32
CA ARG A 114 15.41 5.11 -6.37
C ARG A 114 14.06 4.79 -5.74
N LEU A 115 13.16 5.78 -5.71
CA LEU A 115 11.85 5.61 -5.09
C LEU A 115 11.02 4.56 -5.84
N GLY A 116 10.35 3.68 -5.09
CA GLY A 116 9.64 2.52 -5.63
C GLY A 116 10.51 1.27 -5.78
N SER A 117 11.84 1.39 -5.72
CA SER A 117 12.74 0.25 -5.54
C SER A 117 13.00 0.00 -4.06
N VAL A 118 13.43 -1.20 -3.70
CA VAL A 118 13.92 -1.52 -2.35
C VAL A 118 15.43 -1.31 -2.20
N GLY A 119 16.05 -0.68 -3.20
CA GLY A 119 17.47 -0.36 -3.22
C GLY A 119 18.34 -1.43 -3.86
N ARG A 120 19.64 -1.31 -3.60
CA ARG A 120 20.68 -2.23 -4.09
C ARG A 120 20.96 -3.32 -3.05
N PRO A 121 21.49 -4.49 -3.47
CA PRO A 121 21.92 -5.52 -2.54
C PRO A 121 23.00 -4.99 -1.58
N LEU A 122 22.97 -5.46 -0.33
CA LEU A 122 24.05 -5.21 0.62
C LEU A 122 25.36 -5.81 0.11
N ALA A 123 26.48 -5.18 0.48
CA ALA A 123 27.81 -5.69 0.15
C ALA A 123 27.98 -7.12 0.67
N GLY A 124 28.41 -8.04 -0.20
CA GLY A 124 28.53 -9.47 0.11
C GLY A 124 27.29 -10.31 -0.25
N LEU A 125 26.18 -9.69 -0.69
CA LEU A 125 25.01 -10.40 -1.19
C LEU A 125 25.04 -10.52 -2.71
N SER A 126 24.97 -11.75 -3.21
CA SER A 126 24.68 -12.02 -4.61
C SER A 126 23.16 -12.09 -4.79
N CYS A 127 22.63 -11.42 -5.81
CA CYS A 127 21.21 -11.41 -6.15
C CYS A 127 21.04 -11.68 -7.64
N ARG A 128 20.05 -12.50 -8.02
CA ARG A 128 19.64 -12.72 -9.42
C ARG A 128 18.15 -12.99 -9.51
N ILE A 129 17.59 -12.80 -10.70
CA ILE A 129 16.20 -13.13 -11.02
C ILE A 129 16.18 -14.48 -11.76
N ALA A 130 15.38 -15.43 -11.28
CA ALA A 130 15.14 -16.71 -11.93
C ALA A 130 14.27 -16.55 -13.20
N GLU A 131 14.17 -17.61 -14.01
CA GLU A 131 13.39 -17.58 -15.27
C GLU A 131 11.90 -17.24 -15.05
N ASP A 132 11.36 -17.64 -13.90
CA ASP A 132 9.97 -17.36 -13.51
C ASP A 132 9.80 -16.01 -12.77
N GLY A 133 10.85 -15.21 -12.68
CA GLY A 133 10.87 -13.92 -12.01
C GLY A 133 11.19 -13.97 -10.52
N GLU A 134 11.43 -15.15 -9.93
CA GLU A 134 11.76 -15.28 -8.51
C GLU A 134 13.10 -14.63 -8.17
N ILE A 135 13.14 -13.88 -7.06
CA ILE A 135 14.36 -13.26 -6.54
C ILE A 135 15.14 -14.35 -5.79
N LEU A 136 16.34 -14.63 -6.27
CA LEU A 136 17.28 -15.56 -5.64
C LEU A 136 18.41 -14.79 -4.98
N MET A 137 18.73 -15.17 -3.75
CA MET A 137 19.76 -14.51 -2.95
C MET A 137 20.79 -15.50 -2.44
N ARG A 138 22.06 -15.09 -2.37
CA ARG A 138 23.12 -15.89 -1.75
C ARG A 138 24.06 -14.98 -0.98
N SER A 139 24.25 -15.30 0.30
CA SER A 139 25.18 -14.62 1.21
C SER A 139 25.55 -15.54 2.37
N GLU A 140 26.56 -15.18 3.15
CA GLU A 140 26.97 -15.92 4.36
C GLU A 140 25.95 -15.84 5.50
N TRP A 141 24.97 -14.94 5.40
CA TRP A 141 23.93 -14.73 6.41
C TRP A 141 22.55 -15.23 5.97
N VAL A 142 22.48 -16.03 4.90
CA VAL A 142 21.31 -16.89 4.67
C VAL A 142 21.28 -17.94 5.78
N PHE A 143 20.09 -18.16 6.37
CA PHE A 143 19.90 -19.14 7.42
C PHE A 143 20.31 -20.57 6.99
N HIS A 144 20.59 -21.46 7.95
CA HIS A 144 20.94 -22.85 7.63
C HIS A 144 19.75 -23.72 7.22
N GLY A 145 18.53 -23.28 7.50
CA GLY A 145 17.31 -24.04 7.27
C GLY A 145 16.30 -23.89 8.41
N TYR A 146 15.15 -24.54 8.24
CA TYR A 146 14.08 -24.59 9.21
C TYR A 146 14.31 -25.70 10.25
N LEU A 147 13.98 -25.40 11.50
CA LEU A 147 14.13 -26.34 12.61
C LEU A 147 13.23 -27.57 12.40
N LYS A 148 13.85 -28.76 12.33
CA LYS A 148 13.18 -30.07 12.18
C LYS A 148 12.37 -30.22 10.87
N ASP A 149 12.68 -29.43 9.86
CA ASP A 149 12.03 -29.51 8.55
C ASP A 149 13.08 -29.51 7.42
N PRO A 150 13.78 -30.65 7.21
CA PRO A 150 14.83 -30.75 6.20
C PRO A 150 14.28 -30.63 4.77
N GLU A 151 13.02 -31.03 4.53
CA GLU A 151 12.39 -30.93 3.21
C GLU A 151 12.14 -29.46 2.85
N ALA A 152 11.52 -28.67 3.75
CA ALA A 152 11.34 -27.25 3.52
C ALA A 152 12.68 -26.50 3.41
N SER A 153 13.69 -26.93 4.19
CA SER A 153 15.04 -26.34 4.13
C SER A 153 15.68 -26.55 2.75
N ALA A 154 15.65 -27.79 2.24
CA ALA A 154 16.20 -28.14 0.94
C ALA A 154 15.42 -27.50 -0.22
N ALA A 155 14.11 -27.28 -0.06
CA ALA A 155 13.30 -26.56 -1.05
C ALA A 155 13.54 -25.04 -1.04
N THR A 156 13.98 -24.48 0.09
CA THR A 156 14.16 -23.03 0.27
C THR A 156 15.58 -22.57 -0.05
N VAL A 157 16.59 -23.40 0.23
CA VAL A 157 17.98 -23.14 -0.14
C VAL A 157 18.45 -24.22 -1.10
N VAL A 158 18.54 -23.88 -2.38
CA VAL A 158 18.93 -24.80 -3.46
C VAL A 158 20.28 -24.34 -4.00
N ASP A 159 21.28 -25.22 -3.97
CA ASP A 159 22.65 -24.92 -4.43
C ASP A 159 23.24 -23.63 -3.83
N GLY A 160 22.93 -23.38 -2.55
CA GLY A 160 23.36 -22.19 -1.81
C GLY A 160 22.58 -20.91 -2.16
N TRP A 161 21.56 -20.98 -3.01
CA TRP A 161 20.66 -19.87 -3.31
C TRP A 161 19.38 -19.99 -2.49
N LEU A 162 19.07 -18.95 -1.72
CA LEU A 162 17.78 -18.75 -1.08
C LEU A 162 16.74 -18.39 -2.14
N HIS A 163 15.74 -19.25 -2.28
CA HIS A 163 14.49 -19.01 -3.00
C HIS A 163 13.56 -18.19 -2.12
N SER A 164 13.45 -16.89 -2.41
CA SER A 164 12.71 -15.95 -1.55
C SER A 164 11.20 -16.15 -1.55
N GLY A 165 10.66 -16.79 -2.60
CA GLY A 165 9.24 -16.78 -2.90
C GLY A 165 8.70 -15.41 -3.29
N ASP A 166 9.56 -14.42 -3.56
CA ASP A 166 9.22 -13.08 -4.03
C ASP A 166 9.58 -12.93 -5.50
N ILE A 167 8.71 -12.27 -6.26
CA ILE A 167 8.91 -11.95 -7.68
C ILE A 167 9.41 -10.51 -7.77
N GLY A 168 10.41 -10.28 -8.61
CA GLY A 168 10.95 -8.95 -8.81
C GLY A 168 11.72 -8.78 -10.09
N GLU A 169 12.21 -7.56 -10.28
CA GLU A 169 13.07 -7.19 -11.39
C GLU A 169 14.24 -6.32 -10.87
N ILE A 170 15.38 -6.43 -11.54
CA ILE A 170 16.56 -5.61 -11.26
C ILE A 170 16.78 -4.72 -12.48
N ASP A 171 16.88 -3.41 -12.26
CA ASP A 171 17.19 -2.49 -13.36
C ASP A 171 18.68 -2.46 -13.71
N GLY A 172 19.02 -1.74 -14.79
CA GLY A 172 20.40 -1.65 -15.29
C GLY A 172 21.41 -1.03 -14.29
N ASP A 173 20.93 -0.35 -13.25
CA ASP A 173 21.76 0.23 -12.19
C ASP A 173 21.79 -0.64 -10.92
N GLY A 174 21.22 -1.85 -10.96
CA GLY A 174 21.23 -2.81 -9.87
C GLY A 174 20.19 -2.55 -8.77
N TYR A 175 19.18 -1.72 -9.00
CA TYR A 175 18.09 -1.53 -8.03
C TYR A 175 17.02 -2.61 -8.20
N LEU A 176 16.62 -3.21 -7.09
CA LEU A 176 15.59 -4.26 -7.05
C LEU A 176 14.19 -3.65 -6.85
N TYR A 177 13.21 -4.14 -7.61
CA TYR A 177 11.79 -3.82 -7.45
C TYR A 177 11.03 -5.10 -7.13
N ILE A 178 10.31 -5.10 -6.01
CA ILE A 178 9.45 -6.21 -5.60
C ILE A 178 8.09 -6.05 -6.28
N LYS A 179 7.64 -7.11 -6.97
CA LYS A 179 6.34 -7.13 -7.65
C LYS A 179 5.28 -7.81 -6.81
N ASP A 180 5.51 -9.03 -6.35
CA ASP A 180 4.58 -9.77 -5.48
C ASP A 180 5.23 -11.01 -4.85
N ARG A 181 4.47 -11.77 -4.05
CA ARG A 181 4.82 -13.14 -3.65
C ARG A 181 4.46 -14.12 -4.78
N LYS A 182 5.38 -15.00 -5.14
CA LYS A 182 5.19 -16.07 -6.13
C LYS A 182 3.93 -16.91 -5.87
N LYS A 183 3.71 -17.30 -4.61
CA LYS A 183 2.51 -18.07 -4.19
C LYS A 183 1.20 -17.26 -4.22
N HIS A 184 1.26 -15.94 -4.34
CA HIS A 184 0.08 -15.07 -4.38
C HIS A 184 -0.21 -14.54 -5.78
N LEU A 185 0.61 -14.84 -6.79
CA LEU A 185 0.33 -14.46 -8.15
C LEU A 185 -1.03 -15.02 -8.57
N ILE A 186 -1.84 -14.16 -9.18
CA ILE A 186 -3.08 -14.57 -9.81
C ILE A 186 -2.70 -15.15 -11.18
N ILE A 187 -2.95 -16.44 -11.38
CA ILE A 187 -2.82 -17.07 -12.70
C ILE A 187 -4.23 -17.16 -13.27
N THR A 188 -4.59 -16.23 -14.14
CA THR A 188 -5.92 -16.23 -14.78
C THR A 188 -6.15 -17.51 -15.58
N ALA A 189 -7.41 -17.82 -15.90
CA ALA A 189 -7.76 -18.96 -16.76
C ALA A 189 -7.07 -18.90 -18.16
N GLY A 190 -6.68 -17.70 -18.60
CA GLY A 190 -5.90 -17.47 -19.82
C GLY A 190 -4.37 -17.61 -19.65
N GLY A 191 -3.89 -18.08 -18.50
CA GLY A 191 -2.46 -18.29 -18.22
C GLY A 191 -1.64 -17.02 -18.02
N LYS A 192 -2.29 -15.87 -17.76
CA LYS A 192 -1.58 -14.62 -17.43
C LYS A 192 -1.29 -14.56 -15.94
N ASN A 193 -0.02 -14.30 -15.61
CA ASN A 193 0.46 -14.05 -14.26
C ASN A 193 0.27 -12.58 -13.92
N LEU A 194 -0.56 -12.30 -12.93
CA LEU A 194 -0.86 -10.95 -12.46
C LEU A 194 -0.39 -10.82 -11.00
N ALA A 195 0.20 -9.67 -10.68
CA ALA A 195 0.60 -9.32 -9.32
C ALA A 195 -0.58 -8.62 -8.62
N PRO A 196 -1.35 -9.29 -7.74
CA PRO A 196 -2.44 -8.64 -7.02
C PRO A 196 -2.03 -7.36 -6.28
N ALA A 197 -0.82 -7.28 -5.74
CA ALA A 197 -0.36 -6.09 -5.03
C ALA A 197 -0.34 -4.84 -5.94
N ASN A 198 -0.04 -5.01 -7.23
CA ASN A 198 -0.08 -3.92 -8.22
C ASN A 198 -1.52 -3.41 -8.40
N ILE A 199 -2.46 -4.34 -8.57
CA ILE A 199 -3.90 -4.05 -8.78
C ILE A 199 -4.50 -3.35 -7.55
N GLU A 200 -4.22 -3.91 -6.37
CA GLU A 200 -4.72 -3.41 -5.09
C GLU A 200 -4.15 -2.04 -4.76
N GLY A 201 -2.84 -1.85 -5.00
CA GLY A 201 -2.16 -0.57 -4.81
C GLY A 201 -2.71 0.53 -5.72
N ALA A 202 -2.89 0.24 -7.01
CA ALA A 202 -3.39 1.19 -8.01
C ALA A 202 -4.80 1.70 -7.65
N ILE A 203 -5.69 0.84 -7.14
CA ILE A 203 -7.04 1.21 -6.73
C ILE A 203 -7.04 1.92 -5.38
N LYS A 204 -6.34 1.38 -4.38
CA LYS A 204 -6.27 1.96 -3.03
C LYS A 204 -5.74 3.40 -3.04
N ALA A 205 -4.82 3.72 -3.94
CA ALA A 205 -4.25 5.06 -4.05
C ALA A 205 -5.28 6.15 -4.42
N GLN A 206 -6.45 5.77 -4.96
CA GLN A 206 -7.37 6.70 -5.62
C GLN A 206 -8.35 7.40 -4.67
N ASP A 207 -8.57 6.87 -3.46
CA ASP A 207 -9.52 7.43 -2.51
C ASP A 207 -9.21 7.01 -1.05
N PRO A 208 -9.11 7.94 -0.08
CA PRO A 208 -8.91 7.63 1.34
C PRO A 208 -9.99 6.72 1.95
N LEU A 209 -11.20 6.74 1.37
CA LEU A 209 -12.31 5.88 1.80
C LEU A 209 -11.99 4.39 1.59
N ILE A 210 -10.99 4.04 0.78
CA ILE A 210 -10.57 2.66 0.53
C ILE A 210 -9.45 2.28 1.51
N SER A 211 -9.77 1.44 2.49
CA SER A 211 -8.78 0.90 3.44
C SER A 211 -7.92 -0.17 2.79
N HIS A 212 -8.60 -1.15 2.19
CA HIS A 212 -8.02 -2.31 1.56
C HIS A 212 -8.78 -2.67 0.29
N VAL A 213 -8.04 -3.21 -0.66
CA VAL A 213 -8.57 -3.89 -1.83
C VAL A 213 -7.98 -5.29 -1.78
N HIS A 214 -8.77 -6.31 -2.07
CA HIS A 214 -8.26 -7.65 -2.30
C HIS A 214 -8.69 -8.09 -3.70
N ALA A 215 -7.72 -8.14 -4.61
CA ALA A 215 -7.90 -8.64 -5.96
C ALA A 215 -7.94 -10.17 -5.94
N HIS A 216 -8.91 -10.74 -6.64
CA HIS A 216 -9.12 -12.17 -6.75
C HIS A 216 -9.37 -12.50 -8.21
N GLY A 217 -8.67 -13.49 -8.75
CA GLY A 217 -8.80 -13.86 -10.16
C GLY A 217 -8.11 -15.16 -10.53
N ASP A 218 -7.63 -15.93 -9.54
CA ASP A 218 -6.90 -17.16 -9.81
C ASP A 218 -7.81 -18.17 -10.49
N ARG A 219 -7.36 -18.70 -11.63
CA ARG A 219 -8.11 -19.60 -12.51
C ARG A 219 -9.47 -19.04 -12.96
N ARG A 220 -9.66 -17.71 -12.91
CA ARG A 220 -10.86 -17.00 -13.37
C ARG A 220 -10.57 -16.24 -14.68
N PRO A 221 -11.60 -15.91 -15.49
CA PRO A 221 -11.42 -15.25 -16.78
C PRO A 221 -10.97 -13.78 -16.67
N TYR A 222 -11.18 -13.15 -15.52
CA TYR A 222 -10.81 -11.76 -15.25
C TYR A 222 -10.61 -11.55 -13.75
N VAL A 223 -10.06 -10.39 -13.38
CA VAL A 223 -9.89 -10.00 -11.98
C VAL A 223 -11.20 -9.40 -11.44
N ALA A 224 -11.64 -9.91 -10.31
CA ALA A 224 -12.65 -9.31 -9.44
C ALA A 224 -11.96 -8.76 -8.18
N ALA A 225 -12.65 -7.89 -7.43
CA ALA A 225 -12.11 -7.39 -6.16
C ALA A 225 -13.16 -7.23 -5.07
N VAL A 226 -12.75 -7.40 -3.81
CA VAL A 226 -13.48 -6.86 -2.66
C VAL A 226 -12.81 -5.56 -2.22
N VAL A 227 -13.61 -4.56 -1.90
CA VAL A 227 -13.14 -3.25 -1.43
C VAL A 227 -13.62 -3.05 0.00
N ALA A 228 -12.69 -2.96 0.93
CA ALA A 228 -12.97 -2.73 2.34
C ALA A 228 -12.85 -1.23 2.65
N PRO A 229 -13.91 -0.58 3.14
CA PRO A 229 -13.89 0.85 3.37
C PRO A 229 -13.15 1.19 4.68
N SER A 230 -12.48 2.34 4.71
CA SER A 230 -11.76 2.87 5.88
C SER A 230 -12.76 3.20 7.00
N PRO A 231 -12.61 2.64 8.21
CA PRO A 231 -13.55 2.88 9.30
C PRO A 231 -13.71 4.37 9.62
N LEU A 232 -12.59 5.10 9.78
CA LEU A 232 -12.63 6.52 10.15
C LEU A 232 -13.25 7.39 9.04
N GLU A 233 -12.85 7.16 7.80
CA GLU A 233 -13.36 7.95 6.66
C GLU A 233 -14.84 7.64 6.40
N THR A 234 -15.27 6.40 6.64
CA THR A 234 -16.68 5.99 6.53
C THR A 234 -17.54 6.67 7.60
N LEU A 235 -17.05 6.74 8.84
CA LEU A 235 -17.76 7.45 9.92
C LEU A 235 -17.87 8.95 9.64
N ASP A 236 -16.78 9.59 9.21
CA ASP A 236 -16.77 11.02 8.85
C ASP A 236 -17.73 11.29 7.67
N TYR A 237 -17.70 10.46 6.62
CA TYR A 237 -18.66 10.55 5.51
C TYR A 237 -20.11 10.38 5.98
N GLY A 238 -20.36 9.40 6.85
CA GLY A 238 -21.69 9.14 7.41
C GLY A 238 -22.25 10.34 8.19
N ARG A 239 -21.42 11.02 8.98
CA ARG A 239 -21.80 12.28 9.65
C ARG A 239 -22.15 13.35 8.64
N ASP A 240 -21.29 13.58 7.65
CA ASP A 240 -21.45 14.69 6.70
C ASP A 240 -22.69 14.50 5.81
N ARG A 241 -23.12 13.26 5.59
CA ARG A 241 -24.35 12.89 4.88
C ARG A 241 -25.59 12.81 5.78
N GLY A 242 -25.44 12.99 7.10
CA GLY A 242 -26.53 12.85 8.07
C GLY A 242 -27.01 11.42 8.30
N LEU A 243 -26.20 10.42 7.95
CA LEU A 243 -26.48 8.99 8.13
C LEU A 243 -26.12 8.49 9.54
N LEU A 244 -25.21 9.19 10.21
CA LEU A 244 -24.77 8.91 11.58
C LEU A 244 -24.87 10.17 12.44
N SER A 245 -25.20 10.00 13.72
CA SER A 245 -25.21 11.12 14.66
C SER A 245 -23.78 11.54 15.05
N ALA A 246 -23.62 12.79 15.48
CA ALA A 246 -22.32 13.29 15.95
C ALA A 246 -21.80 12.50 17.15
N ASP A 247 -22.69 12.12 18.07
CA ASP A 247 -22.36 11.34 19.28
C ASP A 247 -21.88 9.92 18.93
N GLU A 248 -22.57 9.28 17.99
CA GLU A 248 -22.20 7.95 17.49
C GLU A 248 -20.82 7.97 16.84
N VAL A 249 -20.57 8.95 15.96
CA VAL A 249 -19.25 9.10 15.32
C VAL A 249 -18.17 9.40 16.33
N ALA A 250 -18.43 10.25 17.33
CA ALA A 250 -17.47 10.56 18.37
C ALA A 250 -17.11 9.33 19.22
N GLU A 251 -18.10 8.50 19.56
CA GLU A 251 -17.88 7.27 20.31
C GLU A 251 -17.08 6.23 19.52
N ARG A 252 -17.47 5.95 18.26
CA ARG A 252 -16.77 5.00 17.39
C ARG A 252 -15.36 5.47 17.04
N THR A 253 -15.16 6.78 16.88
CA THR A 253 -13.83 7.35 16.70
C THR A 253 -12.97 7.11 17.95
N ARG A 254 -13.52 7.32 19.15
CA ARG A 254 -12.79 7.08 20.41
C ARG A 254 -12.40 5.61 20.57
N GLU A 255 -13.27 4.67 20.21
CA GLU A 255 -12.97 3.24 20.15
C GLU A 255 -11.75 2.97 19.25
N LEU A 256 -11.77 3.46 18.00
CA LEU A 256 -10.68 3.28 17.05
C LEU A 256 -9.38 3.99 17.46
N MET A 257 -9.46 5.09 18.19
CA MET A 257 -8.27 5.75 18.75
C MET A 257 -7.63 4.93 19.86
N HIS A 258 -8.43 4.19 20.66
CA HIS A 258 -7.90 3.31 21.69
C HIS A 258 -7.36 2.00 21.08
N ASN A 259 -8.10 1.40 20.15
CA ASN A 259 -7.69 0.19 19.45
C ASN A 259 -7.97 0.37 17.95
N PRO A 260 -6.96 0.76 17.15
CA PRO A 260 -7.12 0.92 15.69
C PRO A 260 -7.54 -0.35 14.95
N SER A 261 -7.29 -1.51 15.56
CA SER A 261 -7.67 -2.83 15.04
C SER A 261 -9.07 -3.26 15.47
N ALA A 262 -9.79 -2.45 16.27
CA ALA A 262 -11.11 -2.79 16.75
C ALA A 262 -12.11 -2.97 15.59
N ARG A 263 -12.93 -4.03 15.71
CA ARG A 263 -14.00 -4.36 14.76
C ARG A 263 -15.27 -4.71 15.53
N SER A 264 -15.71 -3.84 16.43
CA SER A 264 -16.90 -4.11 17.23
C SER A 264 -18.18 -4.22 16.39
N PRO A 265 -19.20 -4.97 16.84
CA PRO A 265 -20.49 -5.03 16.16
C PRO A 265 -21.14 -3.65 15.96
N ALA A 266 -20.95 -2.73 16.90
CA ALA A 266 -21.47 -1.37 16.80
C ALA A 266 -20.76 -0.55 15.70
N LEU A 267 -19.44 -0.68 15.57
CA LEU A 267 -18.70 -0.07 14.47
C LEU A 267 -19.15 -0.65 13.11
N ALA A 268 -19.27 -1.98 13.01
CA ALA A 268 -19.73 -2.64 11.79
C ALA A 268 -21.15 -2.19 11.41
N ALA A 269 -22.07 -2.06 12.37
CA ALA A 269 -23.43 -1.58 12.11
C ALA A 269 -23.47 -0.11 11.66
N ALA A 270 -22.57 0.74 12.17
CA ALA A 270 -22.41 2.12 11.70
C ALA A 270 -21.88 2.15 10.26
N MET A 271 -20.83 1.39 9.96
CA MET A 271 -20.27 1.29 8.62
C MET A 271 -21.28 0.73 7.60
N ALA A 272 -22.01 -0.33 7.94
CA ALA A 272 -23.03 -0.94 7.08
C ALA A 272 -24.11 0.06 6.64
N ARG A 273 -24.60 0.92 7.56
CA ARG A 273 -25.58 1.98 7.24
C ARG A 273 -25.04 3.01 6.26
N VAL A 274 -23.73 3.25 6.28
CA VAL A 274 -23.10 4.24 5.41
C VAL A 274 -22.77 3.65 4.04
N VAL A 275 -22.30 2.41 3.99
CA VAL A 275 -21.87 1.73 2.74
C VAL A 275 -23.03 1.54 1.75
N VAL A 276 -24.26 1.44 2.23
CA VAL A 276 -25.45 1.34 1.37
C VAL A 276 -25.85 2.65 0.70
N ASP A 277 -25.24 3.79 1.05
CA ASP A 277 -25.50 5.07 0.40
C ASP A 277 -25.05 5.03 -1.09
N PRO A 278 -25.95 5.30 -2.04
CA PRO A 278 -25.63 5.23 -3.47
C PRO A 278 -24.50 6.16 -3.90
N GLU A 279 -24.33 7.30 -3.23
CA GLU A 279 -23.26 8.25 -3.54
C GLU A 279 -21.89 7.73 -3.09
N LEU A 280 -21.82 7.04 -1.95
CA LEU A 280 -20.61 6.32 -1.54
C LEU A 280 -20.21 5.27 -2.56
N ARG A 281 -21.18 4.47 -3.03
CA ARG A 281 -20.94 3.46 -4.07
C ARG A 281 -20.41 4.10 -5.35
N ARG A 282 -21.01 5.21 -5.80
CA ARG A 282 -20.53 5.96 -6.98
C ARG A 282 -19.10 6.48 -6.79
N ARG A 283 -18.77 7.01 -5.61
CA ARG A 283 -17.43 7.50 -5.28
C ARG A 283 -16.38 6.39 -5.37
N ILE A 284 -16.64 5.23 -4.76
CA ILE A 284 -15.74 4.07 -4.83
C ILE A 284 -15.65 3.54 -6.26
N GLN A 285 -16.77 3.44 -6.99
CA GLN A 285 -16.77 3.02 -8.39
C GLN A 285 -15.88 3.93 -9.26
N ALA A 286 -15.99 5.25 -9.08
CA ALA A 286 -15.13 6.21 -9.79
C ALA A 286 -13.65 6.05 -9.40
N ALA A 287 -13.35 5.72 -8.14
CA ALA A 287 -11.99 5.44 -7.68
C ALA A 287 -11.42 4.15 -8.32
N VAL A 288 -12.19 3.07 -8.34
CA VAL A 288 -11.82 1.82 -9.05
C VAL A 288 -11.59 2.09 -10.53
N GLY A 289 -12.47 2.87 -11.17
CA GLY A 289 -12.32 3.27 -12.58
C GLY A 289 -11.04 4.08 -12.84
N ARG A 290 -10.64 4.97 -11.93
CA ARG A 290 -9.34 5.68 -12.01
C ARG A 290 -8.17 4.71 -11.88
N GLY A 291 -8.18 3.84 -10.88
CA GLY A 291 -7.11 2.86 -10.66
C GLY A 291 -6.95 1.90 -11.84
N ASN A 292 -8.06 1.43 -12.44
CA ASN A 292 -8.02 0.61 -13.64
C ASN A 292 -7.34 1.27 -14.84
N ARG A 293 -7.35 2.61 -14.95
CA ARG A 293 -6.65 3.32 -16.03
C ARG A 293 -5.13 3.31 -15.89
N GLU A 294 -4.61 2.99 -14.70
CA GLU A 294 -3.18 2.83 -14.43
C GLU A 294 -2.70 1.38 -14.66
N LEU A 295 -3.62 0.44 -14.88
CA LEU A 295 -3.36 -0.99 -15.00
C LEU A 295 -3.42 -1.47 -16.45
N ALA A 296 -2.70 -2.55 -16.76
CA ALA A 296 -2.84 -3.22 -18.04
C ALA A 296 -4.26 -3.80 -18.19
N HIS A 297 -4.76 -3.95 -19.42
CA HIS A 297 -6.11 -4.44 -19.69
C HIS A 297 -6.44 -5.78 -19.00
N VAL A 298 -5.44 -6.66 -18.86
CA VAL A 298 -5.58 -7.98 -18.20
C VAL A 298 -5.58 -7.90 -16.67
N GLU A 299 -5.05 -6.81 -16.09
CA GLU A 299 -5.00 -6.54 -14.65
C GLU A 299 -6.24 -5.79 -14.15
N GLN A 300 -7.00 -5.17 -15.05
CA GLN A 300 -8.16 -4.35 -14.69
C GLN A 300 -9.23 -5.18 -13.97
N VAL A 301 -9.66 -4.66 -12.81
CA VAL A 301 -10.80 -5.20 -12.06
C VAL A 301 -12.05 -5.00 -12.89
N ARG A 302 -12.77 -6.09 -13.20
CA ARG A 302 -14.04 -6.03 -13.98
C ARG A 302 -15.27 -5.93 -13.10
N ARG A 303 -15.19 -6.53 -11.92
CA ARG A 303 -16.30 -6.58 -10.96
C ARG A 303 -15.79 -6.37 -9.55
N PHE A 304 -16.56 -5.67 -8.73
CA PHE A 304 -16.21 -5.48 -7.35
C PHE A 304 -17.42 -5.42 -6.43
N VAL A 305 -17.18 -5.67 -5.14
CA VAL A 305 -18.15 -5.45 -4.07
C VAL A 305 -17.50 -4.60 -2.98
N ILE A 306 -18.30 -3.73 -2.36
CA ILE A 306 -17.89 -2.96 -1.19
C ILE A 306 -18.33 -3.74 0.04
N LEU A 307 -17.40 -4.02 0.95
CA LEU A 307 -17.71 -4.66 2.22
C LEU A 307 -18.32 -3.63 3.17
N ASP A 308 -19.15 -4.10 4.10
CA ASP A 308 -19.74 -3.29 5.16
C ASP A 308 -18.79 -3.08 6.36
N ARG A 309 -17.61 -3.71 6.32
CA ARG A 309 -16.57 -3.64 7.34
C ARG A 309 -15.18 -3.62 6.72
N ASP A 310 -14.20 -3.26 7.54
CA ASP A 310 -12.79 -3.44 7.21
C ASP A 310 -12.28 -4.85 7.60
N PHE A 311 -11.09 -5.22 7.14
CA PHE A 311 -10.44 -6.47 7.52
C PHE A 311 -10.03 -6.47 9.00
N SER A 312 -10.00 -7.66 9.60
CA SER A 312 -9.80 -7.85 11.04
C SER A 312 -8.59 -8.71 11.38
N GLN A 313 -7.76 -8.22 12.30
CA GLN A 313 -6.69 -9.00 12.91
C GLN A 313 -7.25 -10.06 13.87
N GLU A 314 -8.27 -9.72 14.66
CA GLU A 314 -8.91 -10.60 15.64
C GLU A 314 -9.60 -11.78 14.95
N GLU A 315 -10.22 -11.53 13.80
CA GLU A 315 -10.80 -12.61 13.00
C GLU A 315 -9.73 -13.38 12.21
N GLY A 316 -8.45 -13.02 12.31
CA GLY A 316 -7.35 -13.74 11.68
C GLY A 316 -7.09 -13.41 10.21
N GLU A 317 -7.79 -12.43 9.63
CA GLU A 317 -7.65 -11.98 8.24
C GLU A 317 -6.37 -11.16 8.00
N MET A 318 -5.76 -10.68 9.08
CA MET A 318 -4.54 -9.88 9.04
C MET A 318 -3.47 -10.44 9.99
N THR A 319 -2.21 -10.14 9.71
CA THR A 319 -1.08 -10.40 10.62
C THR A 319 -1.04 -9.36 11.75
N PRO A 320 -0.27 -9.60 12.84
CA PRO A 320 0.08 -8.58 13.83
C PRO A 320 0.62 -7.27 13.22
N THR A 321 1.28 -7.38 12.07
CA THR A 321 1.86 -6.28 11.29
C THR A 321 0.92 -5.70 10.22
N MET A 322 -0.39 -5.97 10.32
CA MET A 322 -1.44 -5.44 9.43
C MET A 322 -1.30 -5.84 7.95
N LYS A 323 -0.65 -6.97 7.66
CA LYS A 323 -0.64 -7.56 6.32
C LYS A 323 -1.84 -8.50 6.15
N VAL A 324 -2.49 -8.46 4.99
CA VAL A 324 -3.62 -9.34 4.67
C VAL A 324 -3.15 -10.79 4.52
N LYS A 325 -3.84 -11.74 5.17
CA LYS A 325 -3.66 -13.18 4.95
C LYS A 325 -4.59 -13.63 3.84
N ARG A 326 -4.14 -13.49 2.59
CA ARG A 326 -4.93 -13.70 1.35
C ARG A 326 -5.76 -15.00 1.38
N ALA A 327 -5.11 -16.14 1.59
CA ALA A 327 -5.77 -17.45 1.57
C ALA A 327 -6.88 -17.57 2.64
N GLU A 328 -6.66 -17.01 3.84
CA GLU A 328 -7.66 -17.04 4.91
C GLU A 328 -8.82 -16.09 4.62
N LEU A 329 -8.54 -14.91 4.07
CA LEU A 329 -9.57 -13.97 3.64
C LEU A 329 -10.42 -14.56 2.49
N GLU A 330 -9.80 -15.18 1.50
CA GLU A 330 -10.48 -15.84 0.38
C GLU A 330 -11.37 -16.98 0.86
N ARG A 331 -10.88 -17.81 1.78
CA ARG A 331 -11.67 -18.88 2.41
C ARG A 331 -12.91 -18.35 3.12
N LYS A 332 -12.81 -17.21 3.80
CA LYS A 332 -13.94 -16.59 4.52
C LYS A 332 -14.92 -15.90 3.59
N LEU A 333 -14.42 -15.30 2.51
CA LEU A 333 -15.20 -14.57 1.52
C LEU A 333 -15.55 -15.41 0.29
N GLU A 334 -15.39 -16.73 0.34
CA GLU A 334 -15.62 -17.66 -0.78
C GLU A 334 -16.98 -17.40 -1.44
N ARG A 335 -18.06 -17.39 -0.63
CA ARG A 335 -19.42 -17.09 -1.11
C ARG A 335 -19.54 -15.72 -1.77
N THR A 336 -18.82 -14.73 -1.25
CA THR A 336 -18.81 -13.38 -1.82
C THR A 336 -18.12 -13.40 -3.18
N PHE A 337 -16.97 -14.07 -3.31
CA PHE A 337 -16.27 -14.16 -4.58
C PHE A 337 -17.07 -14.93 -5.64
N ASP A 338 -17.68 -16.06 -5.28
CA ASP A 338 -18.54 -16.81 -6.21
C ASP A 338 -19.69 -15.93 -6.73
N ARG A 339 -20.37 -15.22 -5.83
CA ARG A 339 -21.42 -14.25 -6.21
C ARG A 339 -20.91 -13.15 -7.13
N ILE A 340 -19.69 -12.64 -6.93
CA ILE A 340 -19.14 -11.60 -7.82
C ILE A 340 -18.99 -12.13 -9.25
N TYR A 341 -18.59 -13.39 -9.44
CA TYR A 341 -18.46 -13.98 -10.77
C TYR A 341 -19.81 -14.36 -11.40
N ASP A 342 -20.76 -14.80 -10.60
CA ASP A 342 -22.03 -15.32 -11.11
C ASP A 342 -23.10 -14.22 -11.30
N GLU A 343 -23.11 -13.19 -10.45
CA GLU A 343 -24.13 -12.14 -10.47
C GLU A 343 -23.69 -10.92 -11.30
N PRO A 344 -24.51 -10.42 -12.25
CA PRO A 344 -24.16 -9.26 -13.07
C PRO A 344 -24.14 -7.93 -12.30
N GLY A 345 -24.78 -7.85 -11.13
CA GLY A 345 -24.94 -6.61 -10.33
C GLY A 345 -23.65 -6.03 -9.74
N PHE A 346 -22.52 -6.73 -9.89
CA PHE A 346 -21.18 -6.29 -9.45
C PHE A 346 -20.32 -5.73 -10.59
N ALA A 347 -20.84 -5.70 -11.83
CA ALA A 347 -20.12 -5.14 -12.96
C ALA A 347 -19.83 -3.65 -12.77
N LEU A 348 -18.62 -3.24 -13.15
CA LEU A 348 -18.34 -1.83 -13.38
C LEU A 348 -19.13 -1.39 -14.61
N GLU A 349 -20.02 -0.41 -14.43
CA GLU A 349 -20.65 0.23 -15.58
C GLU A 349 -19.59 0.98 -16.40
N PRO A 350 -19.67 0.96 -17.74
CA PRO A 350 -18.82 1.80 -18.58
C PRO A 350 -19.01 3.26 -18.17
N THR A 351 -17.92 3.92 -17.74
CA THR A 351 -17.89 5.38 -17.52
C THR A 351 -17.82 6.15 -18.81
#